data_AF-A0A822G6Z3-F1
#
_entry.id   AF-A0A822G6Z3-F1
#
_cell.length_a   1.000
_cell.length_b   1.000
_cell.length_c   1.000
_cell.angle_alpha   90.00
_cell.angle_beta   90.00
_cell.angle_gamma   90.00
#
_symmetry.space_group_name_H-M   'P 1'
#
loop_
_entity.id
_entity.type
_entity.pdbx_description
1 polymer ?
#
loop_
_entity_poly.entity_id
_entity_poly.type
_entity_poly.pdbx_seq_one_letter_code
_entity_poly.pdbx_strand_id
1 'polypeptide(L)'
;CGSDQPFNHLLANIYMFYWQQDLVKTLVNQNEIFGRQLRTIINHDNDIEPRGLSFISDHPPVMYSTLIQACLMLAALIRSKVSDFHNGRRDVQIVFLNNGYSMNFIKDHVEQLFQDFHISNWKSNLNQNTYDKMREEIMEYDQQHQEMKIKQQ
;
A
#
# COMPACT_ATOMS: atom_id res chain seq x y z
N CYS A 1 -2.41 30.08 -16.53
CA CYS A 1 -1.00 30.01 -16.11
C CYS A 1 -0.91 30.27 -14.63
N GLY A 2 -0.29 29.36 -13.88
CA GLY A 2 0.01 29.54 -12.46
C GLY A 2 -0.57 28.46 -11.56
N SER A 3 0.13 27.34 -11.44
CA SER A 3 0.39 26.70 -10.14
C SER A 3 1.33 25.49 -10.36
N ASP A 4 2.62 25.77 -10.21
CA ASP A 4 3.65 24.77 -9.97
C ASP A 4 3.33 23.97 -8.70
N GLN A 5 3.08 22.65 -8.84
CA GLN A 5 3.34 21.69 -7.77
C GLN A 5 3.91 20.36 -8.30
N PRO A 6 5.11 20.35 -8.93
CA PRO A 6 5.84 19.11 -9.21
C PRO A 6 6.38 18.42 -7.95
N PHE A 7 6.36 19.08 -6.79
CA PHE A 7 6.97 18.57 -5.55
C PHE A 7 6.13 17.49 -4.85
N ASN A 8 4.81 17.47 -5.02
CA ASN A 8 3.91 16.57 -4.29
C ASN A 8 3.83 15.15 -4.87
N HIS A 9 4.05 14.97 -6.17
CA HIS A 9 4.03 13.66 -6.82
C HIS A 9 5.35 12.88 -6.62
N LEU A 10 6.48 13.60 -6.55
CA LEU A 10 7.76 13.01 -6.18
C LEU A 10 7.72 12.45 -4.75
N LEU A 11 7.07 13.15 -3.82
CA LEU A 11 6.89 12.69 -2.44
C LEU A 11 5.98 11.47 -2.33
N ALA A 12 4.90 11.35 -3.12
CA ALA A 12 4.06 10.15 -3.11
C ALA A 12 4.77 8.93 -3.71
N ASN A 13 5.53 9.12 -4.79
CA ASN A 13 6.35 8.05 -5.36
C ASN A 13 7.50 7.69 -4.42
N ILE A 14 8.17 8.67 -3.80
CA ILE A 14 9.16 8.43 -2.75
C ILE A 14 8.51 7.72 -1.57
N TYR A 15 7.32 8.11 -1.11
CA TYR A 15 6.63 7.42 0.00
C TYR A 15 6.17 6.03 -0.37
N MET A 16 5.70 5.78 -1.59
CA MET A 16 5.39 4.43 -2.11
C MET A 16 6.66 3.59 -2.29
N PHE A 17 7.76 4.20 -2.71
CA PHE A 17 9.08 3.57 -2.82
C PHE A 17 9.71 3.34 -1.45
N TYR A 18 9.47 4.20 -0.45
CA TYR A 18 9.87 4.04 0.94
C TYR A 18 8.98 3.03 1.66
N TRP A 19 7.69 2.97 1.34
CA TRP A 19 6.81 1.90 1.79
C TRP A 19 7.24 0.57 1.18
N GLN A 20 7.62 0.55 -0.11
CA GLN A 20 8.28 -0.59 -0.74
C GLN A 20 9.65 -0.88 -0.11
N GLN A 21 10.44 0.12 0.29
CA GLN A 21 11.75 -0.09 0.92
C GLN A 21 11.61 -0.59 2.35
N ASP A 22 10.64 -0.14 3.13
CA ASP A 22 10.34 -0.66 4.46
C ASP A 22 9.63 -2.02 4.38
N LEU A 23 8.80 -2.27 3.36
CA LEU A 23 8.32 -3.61 2.99
C LEU A 23 9.47 -4.53 2.62
N VAL A 24 10.39 -4.07 1.78
CA VAL A 24 11.61 -4.80 1.39
C VAL A 24 12.48 -5.00 2.62
N LYS A 25 12.67 -4.02 3.51
CA LYS A 25 13.42 -4.22 4.77
C LYS A 25 12.69 -5.14 5.76
N THR A 26 11.35 -5.18 5.75
CA THR A 26 10.57 -6.07 6.64
C THR A 26 10.55 -7.50 6.11
N LEU A 27 10.39 -7.67 4.78
CA LEU A 27 10.51 -8.94 4.07
C LEU A 27 11.97 -9.46 4.06
N VAL A 28 12.95 -8.56 3.94
CA VAL A 28 14.38 -8.88 4.09
C VAL A 28 14.68 -9.20 5.55
N ASN A 29 14.12 -8.51 6.56
CA ASN A 29 14.28 -8.89 7.96
C ASN A 29 13.68 -10.27 8.28
N GLN A 30 12.53 -10.62 7.71
CA GLN A 30 11.94 -11.95 7.85
C GLN A 30 12.82 -13.04 7.21
N ASN A 31 13.57 -12.69 6.15
CA ASN A 31 14.56 -13.58 5.54
C ASN A 31 15.95 -13.52 6.23
N GLU A 32 16.29 -12.45 6.94
CA GLU A 32 17.57 -12.28 7.66
C GLU A 32 17.64 -13.02 9.00
N ILE A 33 16.55 -13.61 9.48
CA ILE A 33 16.61 -14.65 10.53
C ILE A 33 17.37 -15.89 10.02
N PHE A 34 17.53 -16.04 8.70
CA PHE A 34 18.47 -16.96 8.06
C PHE A 34 19.74 -16.19 7.64
N GLY A 35 20.65 -16.06 8.60
CA GLY A 35 21.72 -15.06 8.56
C GLY A 35 22.68 -15.10 7.37
N ARG A 36 23.07 -13.90 6.91
CA ARG A 36 24.44 -13.37 6.77
C ARG A 36 24.38 -11.97 6.14
N GLN A 37 25.06 -11.01 6.78
CA GLN A 37 25.22 -9.59 6.44
C GLN A 37 24.97 -9.14 4.99
N LEU A 38 24.06 -8.17 4.81
CA LEU A 38 23.93 -7.37 3.59
C LEU A 38 24.44 -5.93 3.83
N ARG A 39 25.40 -5.49 3.00
CA ARG A 39 25.71 -4.06 2.79
C ARG A 39 25.08 -3.62 1.48
N THR A 40 24.28 -2.57 1.52
CA THR A 40 23.71 -1.95 0.32
C THR A 40 24.47 -0.66 0.02
N ILE A 41 25.22 -0.62 -1.09
CA ILE A 41 25.77 0.62 -1.64
C ILE A 41 24.83 1.04 -2.77
N ILE A 42 24.17 2.18 -2.59
CA ILE A 42 23.29 2.75 -3.61
C ILE A 42 24.14 3.71 -4.43
N ASN A 43 24.56 3.28 -5.62
CA ASN A 43 25.15 4.17 -6.61
C ASN A 43 24.00 4.82 -7.39
N HIS A 44 23.87 6.13 -7.25
CA HIS A 44 23.02 6.94 -8.12
C HIS A 44 23.84 7.35 -9.33
N ASP A 45 23.44 6.89 -10.51
CA ASP A 45 24.00 7.33 -11.77
C ASP A 45 23.28 8.64 -12.18
N ASN A 46 24.00 9.76 -12.15
CA ASN A 46 23.45 11.10 -12.35
C ASN A 46 23.21 11.42 -13.84
N ASP A 47 23.70 10.58 -14.76
CA ASP A 47 23.53 10.74 -16.21
C ASP A 47 22.33 9.94 -16.75
N ILE A 48 21.68 9.14 -15.90
CA ILE A 48 20.38 8.55 -16.21
C ILE A 48 19.33 9.61 -15.87
N GLU A 49 18.99 10.42 -16.87
CA GLU A 49 17.79 11.26 -16.90
C GLU A 49 16.68 10.53 -16.15
N PRO A 50 16.12 11.10 -15.05
CA PRO A 50 15.11 10.39 -14.29
C PRO A 50 14.02 10.12 -15.29
N ARG A 51 13.82 8.84 -15.65
CA ARG A 51 12.69 8.46 -16.49
C ARG A 51 11.49 8.88 -15.68
N GLY A 52 11.01 10.09 -15.95
CA GLY A 52 9.69 10.52 -15.55
C GLY A 52 8.82 9.42 -16.09
N LEU A 53 8.27 8.61 -15.20
CA LEU A 53 7.19 7.74 -15.59
C LEU A 53 6.15 8.71 -16.14
N SER A 54 6.02 8.70 -17.46
CA SER A 54 5.00 9.40 -18.20
C SER A 54 3.66 8.80 -17.79
N PHE A 55 3.18 9.11 -16.58
CA PHE A 55 1.77 8.99 -16.25
C PHE A 55 1.08 10.19 -16.90
N ILE A 56 1.12 10.16 -18.24
CA ILE A 56 0.19 10.87 -19.10
C ILE A 56 -1.20 10.37 -18.69
N SER A 57 -2.17 11.27 -18.80
CA SER A 57 -3.56 11.24 -18.35
C SER A 57 -4.44 10.06 -18.80
N ASP A 58 -3.89 8.92 -19.21
CA ASP A 58 -4.60 7.87 -19.94
C ASP A 58 -4.59 6.50 -19.24
N HIS A 59 -4.19 6.43 -17.97
CA HIS A 59 -4.38 5.19 -17.21
C HIS A 59 -5.82 5.08 -16.72
N PRO A 60 -6.54 4.00 -17.06
CA PRO A 60 -7.94 3.88 -16.69
C PRO A 60 -8.11 3.88 -15.17
N PRO A 61 -9.13 4.59 -14.63
CA PRO A 61 -9.44 4.66 -13.20
C PRO A 61 -9.48 3.31 -12.47
N VAL A 62 -9.76 2.24 -13.21
CA VAL A 62 -9.83 0.84 -12.75
C VAL A 62 -8.51 0.32 -12.15
N MET A 63 -7.34 0.85 -12.56
CA MET A 63 -6.08 0.43 -11.94
C MET A 63 -5.89 0.97 -10.52
N TYR A 64 -6.43 2.16 -10.24
CA TYR A 64 -6.21 2.84 -8.97
C TYR A 64 -7.13 2.37 -7.85
N SER A 65 -8.34 1.91 -8.19
CA SER A 65 -9.22 1.24 -7.23
C SER A 65 -8.55 0.01 -6.62
N THR A 66 -7.94 -0.81 -7.47
CA THR A 66 -7.19 -2.01 -7.06
C THR A 66 -5.95 -1.66 -6.26
N LEU A 67 -5.30 -0.53 -6.57
CA LEU A 67 -4.11 -0.08 -5.84
C LEU A 67 -4.42 0.34 -4.40
N ILE A 68 -5.49 1.12 -4.17
CA ILE A 68 -5.91 1.49 -2.80
C ILE A 68 -6.19 0.23 -1.99
N GLN A 69 -6.95 -0.70 -2.57
CA GLN A 69 -7.28 -1.98 -1.92
C GLN A 69 -6.01 -2.75 -1.54
N ALA A 70 -5.10 -2.92 -2.49
CA ALA A 70 -3.82 -3.60 -2.25
C ALA A 70 -3.00 -2.92 -1.14
N CYS A 71 -2.90 -1.59 -1.14
CA CYS A 71 -2.20 -0.85 -0.09
C CYS A 71 -2.83 -1.05 1.30
N LEU A 72 -4.16 -1.07 1.39
CA LEU A 72 -4.86 -1.27 2.66
C LEU A 72 -4.73 -2.72 3.15
N MET A 73 -4.83 -3.71 2.26
CA MET A 73 -4.60 -5.11 2.59
C MET A 73 -3.17 -5.34 3.09
N LEU A 74 -2.17 -4.75 2.42
CA LEU A 74 -0.78 -4.79 2.87
C LEU A 74 -0.61 -4.14 4.25
N ALA A 75 -1.26 -2.99 4.50
CA ALA A 75 -1.25 -2.37 5.82
C ALA A 75 -1.83 -3.31 6.90
N ALA A 76 -2.88 -4.06 6.59
CA ALA A 76 -3.43 -5.06 7.51
C ALA A 76 -2.46 -6.23 7.75
N LEU A 77 -1.82 -6.74 6.70
CA LEU A 77 -0.86 -7.85 6.79
C LEU A 77 0.37 -7.50 7.65
N ILE A 78 0.94 -6.30 7.45
CA ILE A 78 2.18 -5.88 8.13
C ILE A 78 1.92 -5.47 9.58
N ARG A 79 0.76 -4.87 9.89
CA ARG A 79 0.48 -4.32 11.22
C ARG A 79 -0.32 -5.32 12.05
N SER A 80 0.20 -5.74 13.20
CA SER A 80 -0.53 -6.66 14.09
C SER A 80 -1.54 -5.95 15.00
N LYS A 81 -1.33 -4.66 15.31
CA LYS A 81 -2.23 -3.88 16.17
C LYS A 81 -3.18 -3.01 15.34
N VAL A 82 -4.43 -2.94 15.78
CA VAL A 82 -5.46 -2.12 15.13
C VAL A 82 -5.11 -0.62 15.12
N SER A 83 -4.42 -0.14 16.17
CA SER A 83 -3.90 1.23 16.22
C SER A 83 -2.90 1.52 15.11
N ASP A 84 -2.02 0.57 14.84
CA ASP A 84 -0.95 0.71 13.84
C ASP A 84 -1.54 0.61 12.43
N PHE A 85 -2.55 -0.26 12.26
CA PHE A 85 -3.35 -0.31 11.05
C PHE A 85 -4.08 1.01 10.79
N HIS A 86 -4.68 1.65 11.81
CA HIS A 86 -5.31 2.96 11.64
C HIS A 86 -4.33 4.03 11.17
N ASN A 87 -3.09 4.00 11.66
CA ASN A 87 -2.02 4.89 11.18
C ASN A 87 -1.68 4.58 9.71
N GLY A 88 -1.42 3.31 9.37
CA GLY A 88 -1.14 2.91 7.98
C GLY A 88 -2.29 3.26 7.01
N ARG A 89 -3.54 3.07 7.43
CA ARG A 89 -4.72 3.50 6.67
C ARG A 89 -4.71 5.01 6.45
N ARG A 90 -4.41 5.81 7.48
CA ARG A 90 -4.33 7.28 7.36
C ARG A 90 -3.23 7.68 6.39
N ASP A 91 -2.07 7.02 6.45
CA ASP A 91 -0.95 7.30 5.54
C ASP A 91 -1.34 7.03 4.09
N VAL A 92 -2.00 5.90 3.81
CA VAL A 92 -2.56 5.59 2.49
C VAL A 92 -3.53 6.69 2.04
N GLN A 93 -4.47 7.09 2.90
CA GLN A 93 -5.44 8.15 2.56
C GLN A 93 -4.75 9.48 2.23
N ILE A 94 -3.73 9.88 2.99
CA ILE A 94 -2.96 11.11 2.74
C ILE A 94 -2.23 11.02 1.40
N VAL A 95 -1.60 9.89 1.10
CA VAL A 95 -0.89 9.69 -0.17
C VAL A 95 -1.87 9.84 -1.34
N PHE A 96 -3.01 9.16 -1.33
CA PHE A 96 -3.98 9.30 -2.42
C PHE A 96 -4.59 10.71 -2.48
N LEU A 97 -4.88 11.35 -1.35
CA LEU A 97 -5.37 12.73 -1.35
C LEU A 97 -4.36 13.69 -2.00
N ASN A 98 -3.07 13.53 -1.70
CA ASN A 98 -1.98 14.33 -2.29
C ASN A 98 -1.75 14.06 -3.79
N ASN A 99 -2.25 12.94 -4.31
CA ASN A 99 -2.26 12.64 -5.75
C ASN A 99 -3.53 13.12 -6.45
N GLY A 100 -4.35 13.96 -5.80
CA GLY A 100 -5.54 14.58 -6.40
C GLY A 100 -6.80 13.71 -6.37
N TYR A 101 -6.80 12.58 -5.65
CA TYR A 101 -8.00 11.76 -5.49
C TYR A 101 -8.99 12.42 -4.53
N SER A 102 -10.28 12.35 -4.86
CA SER A 102 -11.32 12.90 -4.00
C SER A 102 -11.45 12.12 -2.69
N MET A 103 -11.81 12.82 -1.60
CA MET A 103 -12.03 12.16 -0.31
C MET A 103 -13.15 11.12 -0.36
N ASN A 104 -14.18 11.33 -1.18
CA ASN A 104 -15.27 10.36 -1.35
C ASN A 104 -14.75 9.09 -2.02
N PHE A 105 -14.00 9.22 -3.12
CA PHE A 105 -13.37 8.08 -3.78
C PHE A 105 -12.54 7.24 -2.80
N ILE A 106 -11.69 7.88 -1.99
CA ILE A 106 -10.86 7.19 -1.00
C ILE A 106 -11.73 6.50 0.07
N LYS A 107 -12.76 7.18 0.59
CA LYS A 107 -13.69 6.63 1.58
C LYS A 107 -14.44 5.41 1.04
N ASP A 108 -14.92 5.47 -0.19
CA ASP A 108 -15.66 4.39 -0.84
C ASP A 108 -14.80 3.12 -0.95
N HIS A 109 -13.51 3.27 -1.25
CA HIS A 109 -12.60 2.12 -1.33
C HIS A 109 -12.22 1.58 0.05
N VAL A 110 -12.03 2.45 1.04
CA VAL A 110 -11.84 2.01 2.42
C VAL A 110 -13.09 1.26 2.91
N GLU A 111 -14.28 1.75 2.60
CA GLU A 111 -15.54 1.10 2.94
C GLU A 111 -15.68 -0.25 2.23
N GLN A 112 -15.38 -0.31 0.94
CA GLN A 112 -15.42 -1.52 0.13
C GLN A 112 -14.51 -2.61 0.73
N LEU A 113 -13.29 -2.28 1.15
CA LEU A 113 -12.41 -3.24 1.82
C LEU A 113 -13.11 -3.89 3.03
N PHE A 114 -13.69 -3.07 3.90
CA PHE A 114 -14.37 -3.60 5.09
C PHE A 114 -15.61 -4.42 4.74
N GLN A 115 -16.33 -4.06 3.67
CA GLN A 115 -17.46 -4.85 3.18
C GLN A 115 -17.02 -6.21 2.63
N ASP A 116 -15.90 -6.25 1.88
CA ASP A 116 -15.32 -7.47 1.30
C ASP A 116 -14.93 -8.49 2.38
N PHE A 117 -14.51 -8.02 3.55
CA PHE A 117 -14.18 -8.84 4.73
C PHE A 117 -15.26 -8.80 5.82
N HIS A 118 -16.52 -8.59 5.42
CA HIS A 118 -17.71 -8.70 6.29
C HIS A 118 -17.73 -7.84 7.57
N ILE A 119 -16.98 -6.72 7.61
CA ILE A 119 -16.99 -5.77 8.73
C ILE A 119 -18.01 -4.66 8.47
N SER A 120 -19.20 -4.82 9.06
CA SER A 120 -20.32 -3.89 8.94
C SER A 120 -20.19 -2.64 9.82
N ASN A 121 -19.34 -2.65 10.85
CA ASN A 121 -19.28 -1.58 11.86
C ASN A 121 -17.93 -0.84 11.95
N TRP A 122 -17.16 -0.80 10.86
CA TRP A 122 -15.81 -0.23 10.84
C TRP A 122 -15.75 1.28 11.16
N LYS A 123 -16.85 2.01 10.93
CA LYS A 123 -16.98 3.45 11.22
C LYS A 123 -17.04 3.73 12.73
N SER A 124 -17.53 2.77 13.51
CA SER A 124 -17.93 2.96 14.92
C SER A 124 -16.85 2.59 15.93
N ASN A 125 -15.60 2.46 15.48
CA ASN A 125 -14.42 1.97 16.20
C ASN A 125 -14.16 0.47 15.95
N LEU A 126 -13.19 0.20 15.07
CA LEU A 126 -12.68 -1.14 14.81
C LEU A 126 -11.90 -1.60 16.05
N ASN A 127 -12.37 -2.63 16.74
CA ASN A 127 -11.65 -3.19 17.88
C ASN A 127 -10.62 -4.24 17.41
N GLN A 128 -9.66 -4.56 18.28
CA GLN A 128 -8.57 -5.49 17.98
C GLN A 128 -9.09 -6.88 17.55
N ASN A 129 -10.09 -7.44 18.23
CA ASN A 129 -10.63 -8.77 17.90
C ASN A 129 -11.28 -8.82 16.51
N THR A 130 -12.04 -7.78 16.14
CA THR A 130 -12.61 -7.67 14.78
C THR A 130 -11.50 -7.47 13.74
N TYR A 131 -10.48 -6.69 14.07
CA TYR A 131 -9.32 -6.48 13.19
C TYR A 131 -8.52 -7.78 12.96
N ASP A 132 -8.28 -8.57 14.01
CA ASP A 132 -7.54 -9.83 13.92
C ASP A 132 -8.23 -10.82 12.98
N LYS A 133 -9.57 -10.94 13.07
CA LYS A 133 -10.36 -11.77 12.16
C LYS A 133 -10.24 -11.33 10.70
N MET A 134 -10.41 -10.04 10.44
CA MET A 134 -10.22 -9.49 9.09
C MET A 134 -8.82 -9.75 8.57
N ARG A 135 -7.80 -9.60 9.44
CA ARG A 135 -6.42 -9.83 9.07
C ARG A 135 -6.16 -11.30 8.72
N GLU A 136 -6.75 -12.24 9.45
CA GLU A 136 -6.72 -13.67 9.13
C GLU A 136 -7.37 -13.94 7.76
N GLU A 137 -8.55 -13.38 7.49
CA GLU A 137 -9.22 -13.52 6.19
C GLU A 137 -8.38 -12.93 5.04
N ILE A 138 -7.74 -11.77 5.24
CA ILE A 138 -6.82 -11.17 4.26
C ILE A 138 -5.61 -12.09 4.01
N MET A 139 -5.06 -12.73 5.05
CA MET A 139 -3.94 -13.67 4.92
C MET A 139 -4.33 -14.90 4.09
N GLU A 140 -5.50 -15.47 4.37
CA GLU A 140 -6.03 -16.61 3.62
C GLU A 140 -6.26 -16.25 2.15
N TYR A 141 -6.84 -15.07 1.90
CA TYR A 141 -7.03 -14.56 0.54
C TYR A 141 -5.71 -14.40 -0.21
N ASP A 142 -4.69 -13.78 0.40
CA ASP A 142 -3.37 -13.61 -0.23
C ASP A 142 -2.73 -14.97 -0.52
N GLN A 143 -2.77 -15.91 0.44
CA GLN A 143 -2.24 -17.26 0.24
C GLN A 143 -2.91 -17.97 -0.95
N GLN A 144 -4.25 -17.98 -1.01
CA GLN A 144 -4.98 -18.58 -2.12
C GLN A 144 -4.60 -17.95 -3.47
N HIS A 145 -4.41 -16.63 -3.49
CA HIS A 145 -4.02 -15.92 -4.69
C HIS A 145 -2.59 -16.26 -5.15
N GLN A 146 -1.64 -16.45 -4.22
CA GLN A 146 -0.29 -16.92 -4.55
C GLN A 146 -0.30 -18.36 -5.10
N GLU A 147 -1.07 -19.26 -4.50
CA GLU A 147 -1.18 -20.65 -4.96
C GLU A 147 -1.75 -20.75 -6.39
N MET A 148 -2.73 -19.91 -6.72
CA MET A 148 -3.28 -19.85 -8.09
C MET A 148 -2.25 -19.39 -9.12
N LYS A 149 -1.39 -18.44 -8.77
CA LYS A 149 -0.32 -17.97 -9.67
C LYS A 149 0.71 -19.05 -9.95
N ILE A 150 1.07 -19.85 -8.95
CA ILE A 150 2.03 -20.96 -9.11
C ILE A 150 1.48 -22.03 -10.05
N LYS A 151 0.17 -22.35 -9.99
CA LYS A 151 -0.46 -23.36 -10.86
C LYS A 151 -0.55 -22.96 -12.33
N GLN A 152 -0.38 -21.68 -12.66
CA GLN A 152 -0.46 -21.16 -14.03
C GLN A 152 0.91 -21.07 -14.73
N GLN A 153 2.00 -21.31 -13.98
CA GLN A 153 3.38 -21.33 -14.49
C GLN A 153 3.81 -22.76 -14.82
#